data_AF-A0A7L9BXG1-F1
#
_entry.id   AF-A0A7L9BXG1-F1
#
_cell.length_a   1.000
_cell.length_b   1.000
_cell.length_c   1.000
_cell.angle_alpha   90.00
_cell.angle_beta   90.00
_cell.angle_gamma   90.00
#
_symmetry.space_group_name_H-M   'P 1'
#
loop_
_entity.id
_entity.type
_entity.pdbx_description
1 polymer ?
#
loop_
_entity_poly.entity_id
_entity_poly.type
_entity_poly.pdbx_seq_one_letter_code
_entity_poly.pdbx_strand_id
1 'polypeptide(L)'
;MARYSGEVVRDCDGCSDPVAFAVGIDTEKDVLNALHFGPGGPHTVAISDWSAKLVTEAQVVLSVSFACPLCGAEQTAPVTCQRIPMPGEDTIMG
;
A
#
# COMPACT_ATOMS: atom_id res chain seq x y z
N MET A 1 -6.56 -11.79 -12.19
CA MET A 1 -5.32 -11.01 -12.36
C MET A 1 -5.38 -9.60 -11.79
N ALA A 2 -6.33 -9.28 -10.89
CA ALA A 2 -6.46 -7.90 -10.40
C ALA A 2 -5.47 -7.65 -9.27
N ARG A 3 -4.37 -6.96 -9.60
CA ARG A 3 -3.43 -6.43 -8.63
C ARG A 3 -3.80 -4.99 -8.35
N TYR A 4 -3.61 -4.52 -7.13
CA TYR A 4 -3.84 -3.11 -6.80
C TYR A 4 -2.61 -2.54 -6.11
N SER A 5 -2.30 -1.26 -6.36
CA SER A 5 -1.24 -0.54 -5.67
C SER A 5 -1.67 0.85 -5.27
N GLY A 6 -1.13 1.34 -4.16
CA GLY A 6 -1.31 2.70 -3.69
C GLY A 6 -0.12 3.15 -2.85
N GLU A 7 -0.16 4.38 -2.37
CA GLU A 7 0.90 4.98 -1.57
C GLU A 7 0.33 5.51 -0.25
N VAL A 8 1.08 5.29 0.82
CA VAL A 8 0.89 5.93 2.11
C VAL A 8 1.88 7.09 2.17
N VAL A 9 1.39 8.30 2.37
CA VAL A 9 2.21 9.48 2.67
C VAL A 9 1.52 10.24 3.79
N ARG A 10 2.12 10.21 4.98
CA ARG A 10 1.56 10.87 6.17
C ARG A 10 2.63 11.14 7.22
N ASP A 11 2.33 12.00 8.17
CA ASP A 11 3.14 12.14 9.37
C ASP A 11 2.82 11.02 10.37
N CYS A 12 3.86 10.58 11.09
CA CYS A 12 3.76 9.58 12.13
C CYS A 12 3.04 10.16 13.36
N ASP A 13 1.98 9.51 13.84
CA ASP A 13 1.23 9.97 15.01
C ASP A 13 2.08 9.99 16.31
N GLY A 14 3.16 9.19 16.37
CA GLY A 14 4.04 9.07 17.53
C GLY A 14 5.22 10.06 17.56
N CYS A 15 5.90 10.27 16.42
CA CYS A 15 7.08 11.14 16.34
C CYS A 15 6.94 12.35 15.42
N SER A 16 5.80 12.50 14.73
CA SER A 16 5.53 13.55 13.74
C SER A 16 6.47 13.57 12.53
N ASP A 17 7.34 12.58 12.37
CA ASP A 17 8.17 12.43 11.18
C ASP A 17 7.36 11.92 9.99
N PRO A 18 7.67 12.37 8.76
CA PRO A 18 7.00 11.90 7.56
C PRO A 18 7.34 10.43 7.27
N VAL A 19 6.30 9.66 6.98
CA VAL A 19 6.37 8.26 6.57
C VAL A 19 5.74 8.12 5.19
N ALA A 20 6.53 7.62 4.23
CA ALA A 20 6.09 7.42 2.86
C ALA A 20 6.42 6.00 2.38
N PHE A 21 5.44 5.20 1.97
CA PHE A 21 5.70 3.87 1.39
C PHE A 21 4.60 3.44 0.42
N ALA A 22 4.96 2.61 -0.56
CA ALA A 22 3.99 2.01 -1.47
C ALA A 22 3.45 0.71 -0.88
N VAL A 23 2.18 0.42 -1.14
CA VAL A 23 1.56 -0.87 -0.85
C VAL A 23 1.04 -1.50 -2.14
N GLY A 24 1.16 -2.81 -2.23
CA GLY A 24 0.64 -3.62 -3.34
C GLY A 24 -0.07 -4.85 -2.80
N ILE A 25 -1.29 -5.10 -3.27
CA ILE A 25 -2.09 -6.26 -2.90
C ILE A 25 -2.42 -7.13 -4.12
N ASP A 26 -2.32 -8.44 -3.92
CA ASP A 26 -2.93 -9.46 -4.77
C ASP A 26 -4.18 -10.00 -4.05
N THR A 27 -5.37 -9.54 -4.46
CA THR A 27 -6.64 -9.82 -3.77
C THR A 27 -7.09 -11.27 -3.92
N GLU A 28 -6.57 -12.01 -4.90
CA GLU A 28 -6.89 -13.44 -5.09
C GLU A 28 -6.01 -14.33 -4.19
N LYS A 29 -4.77 -13.90 -3.92
CA LYS A 29 -3.82 -14.65 -3.09
C LYS A 29 -3.81 -14.23 -1.63
N ASP A 30 -4.52 -13.16 -1.29
CA ASP A 30 -4.53 -12.56 0.05
C ASP A 30 -3.13 -12.15 0.50
N VAL A 31 -2.32 -11.61 -0.44
CA VAL A 31 -0.94 -11.20 -0.19
C VAL A 31 -0.82 -9.69 -0.30
N LEU A 32 -0.39 -9.05 0.78
CA LEU A 32 -0.03 -7.63 0.84
C LEU A 32 1.50 -7.48 0.91
N ASN A 33 2.04 -6.55 0.12
CA ASN A 33 3.42 -6.11 0.18
C ASN A 33 3.48 -4.60 0.46
N ALA A 34 4.42 -4.16 1.29
CA ALA A 34 4.65 -2.74 1.56
C ALA A 34 6.14 -2.42 1.45
N LEU A 35 6.49 -1.40 0.67
CA LEU A 35 7.86 -1.01 0.35
C LEU A 35 8.05 0.50 0.53
N HIS A 36 8.95 0.88 1.41
CA HIS A 36 9.45 2.23 1.55
C HIS A 36 10.59 2.47 0.56
N PHE A 37 10.53 3.55 -0.22
CA PHE A 37 11.58 3.95 -1.14
C PHE A 37 12.31 5.18 -0.60
N GLY A 38 13.44 4.95 0.09
CA GLY A 38 14.28 5.99 0.66
C GLY A 38 15.64 6.12 -0.04
N PRO A 39 16.51 7.05 0.38
CA PRO A 39 17.85 7.24 -0.19
C PRO A 39 18.77 6.02 -0.01
N GLY A 40 18.46 5.11 0.93
CA GLY A 40 19.15 3.83 1.12
C GLY A 40 18.68 2.69 0.20
N GLY A 41 17.67 2.93 -0.64
CA GLY A 41 17.02 1.92 -1.47
C GLY A 41 15.66 1.46 -0.92
N PRO A 42 15.06 0.41 -1.53
CA PRO A 42 13.79 -0.13 -1.09
C PRO A 42 13.93 -0.94 0.20
N HIS A 43 13.11 -0.61 1.20
CA HIS A 43 13.02 -1.36 2.46
C HIS A 43 11.59 -1.86 2.68
N THR A 44 11.45 -3.13 3.08
CA THR A 44 10.14 -3.68 3.43
C THR A 44 9.60 -3.01 4.69
N VAL A 45 8.34 -2.56 4.63
CA VAL A 45 7.60 -2.05 5.80
C VAL A 45 6.84 -3.20 6.43
N ALA A 46 7.01 -3.40 7.74
CA ALA A 46 6.29 -4.42 8.48
C ALA A 46 4.83 -3.99 8.68
N ILE A 47 3.91 -4.70 8.04
CA ILE A 47 2.47 -4.56 8.24
C ILE A 47 2.03 -5.61 9.25
N SER A 48 1.40 -5.19 10.35
CA SER A 48 0.93 -6.07 11.43
C SER A 48 -0.47 -6.61 11.17
N ASP A 49 -1.33 -5.83 10.53
CA ASP A 49 -2.69 -6.22 10.16
C ASP A 49 -3.16 -5.41 8.95
N TRP A 50 -4.10 -5.94 8.17
CA TRP A 50 -4.69 -5.21 7.05
C TRP A 50 -6.06 -5.74 6.65
N SER A 51 -6.87 -4.87 6.02
CA SER A 51 -8.14 -5.24 5.41
C SER A 51 -8.33 -4.52 4.07
N ALA A 52 -9.11 -5.12 3.18
CA ALA A 52 -9.40 -4.59 1.86
C ALA A 52 -10.91 -4.43 1.64
N LYS A 53 -11.32 -3.27 1.12
CA LYS A 53 -12.69 -3.01 0.69
C LYS A 53 -12.69 -2.63 -0.78
N LEU A 54 -13.29 -3.49 -1.62
CA LEU A 54 -13.51 -3.17 -3.03
C LEU A 54 -14.52 -2.02 -3.13
N VAL A 55 -14.12 -0.92 -3.76
CA VAL A 55 -14.99 0.25 -4.00
C VAL A 55 -15.54 0.19 -5.41
N THR A 56 -14.67 -0.07 -6.39
CA THR A 56 -15.01 -0.32 -7.79
C THR A 56 -14.06 -1.37 -8.37
N GLU A 57 -14.33 -1.90 -9.56
CA GLU A 57 -13.40 -2.84 -10.23
C GLU A 57 -11.99 -2.24 -10.43
N ALA A 58 -11.89 -0.92 -10.57
CA ALA A 58 -10.64 -0.19 -10.73
C ALA A 58 -9.99 0.25 -9.40
N GLN A 59 -10.69 0.13 -8.27
CA GLN A 59 -10.28 0.76 -7.01
C GLN A 59 -10.63 -0.06 -5.77
N VAL A 60 -9.63 -0.24 -4.91
CA VAL A 60 -9.76 -0.85 -3.58
C VAL A 60 -9.29 0.16 -2.54
N VAL A 61 -9.98 0.24 -1.41
CA VAL A 61 -9.47 0.94 -0.23
C VAL A 61 -8.93 -0.09 0.74
N LEU A 62 -7.63 -0.04 1.00
CA LEU A 62 -6.97 -0.82 2.02
C LEU A 62 -6.99 -0.05 3.35
N SER A 63 -7.07 -0.76 4.46
CA SER A 63 -6.72 -0.24 5.78
C SER A 63 -5.54 -1.06 6.26
N VAL A 64 -4.38 -0.41 6.45
CA VAL A 64 -3.13 -1.09 6.83
C VAL A 64 -2.67 -0.60 8.19
N SER A 65 -2.34 -1.54 9.07
CA SER A 65 -1.73 -1.29 10.38
C SER A 65 -0.24 -1.61 10.31
N PHE A 66 0.60 -0.66 10.69
CA PHE A 66 2.06 -0.77 10.57
C PHE A 66 2.75 -0.02 11.72
N ALA A 67 3.98 -0.43 12.02
CA ALA A 67 4.83 0.28 12.96
C ALA A 67 5.64 1.36 12.23
N CYS A 68 5.72 2.56 12.80
CA CYS A 68 6.61 3.60 12.28
C CYS A 68 8.06 3.07 12.27
N PRO A 69 8.78 3.13 11.15
CA PRO A 69 10.16 2.63 11.09
C PRO A 69 11.14 3.44 11.94
N LEU A 70 10.78 4.68 12.32
CA LEU A 70 11.64 5.59 13.08
C LEU A 70 11.47 5.44 14.60
N CYS A 71 10.23 5.44 15.09
CA CYS A 71 9.93 5.42 16.52
C CYS A 71 9.20 4.16 17.02
N GLY A 72 8.78 3.26 16.12
CA GLY A 72 8.04 2.04 16.46
C GLY A 72 6.57 2.25 16.84
N ALA A 73 6.05 3.47 16.80
CA ALA A 73 4.63 3.73 17.10
C ALA A 73 3.72 3.04 16.08
N GLU A 74 2.74 2.28 16.56
CA GLU A 74 1.74 1.61 15.73
C GLU A 74 0.71 2.61 15.20
N GLN A 75 0.39 2.46 13.92
CA GLN A 75 -0.49 3.38 13.21
C GLN A 75 -1.32 2.63 12.18
N THR A 76 -2.52 3.14 11.93
CA THR A 76 -3.39 2.63 10.87
C THR A 76 -3.61 3.72 9.84
N ALA A 77 -3.41 3.40 8.55
CA ALA A 77 -3.66 4.31 7.44
C ALA A 77 -4.62 3.69 6.42
N PRO A 78 -5.63 4.43 5.96
CA PRO A 78 -6.36 4.05 4.76
C PRO A 78 -5.49 4.33 3.53
N VAL A 79 -5.48 3.42 2.57
CA VAL A 79 -4.77 3.55 1.30
C VAL A 79 -5.73 3.32 0.16
N THR A 80 -5.88 4.33 -0.69
CA THR A 80 -6.62 4.16 -1.93
C THR A 80 -5.69 3.52 -2.95
N CYS A 81 -5.99 2.29 -3.34
CA CYS A 81 -5.22 1.53 -4.32
C CYS A 81 -5.96 1.49 -5.66
N GLN A 82 -5.19 1.63 -6.75
CA GLN A 82 -5.68 1.51 -8.11
C GLN A 82 -5.27 0.17 -8.71
N ARG A 83 -6.12 -0.37 -9.58
CA ARG A 83 -5.83 -1.60 -10.30
C ARG A 83 -4.60 -1.42 -11.18
N ILE A 84 -3.63 -2.30 -11.04
CA ILE A 84 -2.48 -2.43 -11.93
C ILE A 84 -2.91 -3.32 -13.10
N PRO A 85 -2.85 -2.83 -14.36
CA PRO A 85 -3.09 -3.65 -15.54
C PRO A 85 -2.10 -4.81 -15.63
N MET A 86 -2.56 -5.99 -16.01
CA MET A 86 -1.62 -7.09 -16.27
C MET A 86 -0.78 -6.80 -17.53
N PRO A 87 0.49 -7.27 -17.60
CA PRO A 87 1.22 -7.26 -18.86
C PRO A 87 0.47 -8.12 -19.89
N GLY A 88 0.05 -7.50 -21.00
CA GLY A 88 -0.81 -8.11 -22.02
C GLY A 88 -2.30 -7.83 -21.85
N GLU A 89 -2.70 -7.09 -20.81
CA GLU A 89 -4.02 -6.45 -20.73
C GLU A 89 -3.97 -5.20 -21.62
N ASP A 90 -4.17 -5.43 -22.92
CA ASP A 90 -4.25 -4.41 -23.96
C ASP A 90 -5.15 -3.25 -23.50
N THR A 91 -4.55 -2.11 -23.12
CA THR A 91 -5.28 -0.84 -23.04
C THR A 91 -5.38 -0.32 -24.47
N ILE A 92 -6.20 -0.99 -25.29
CA ILE A 92 -6.63 -0.45 -26.58
C ILE A 92 -7.61 0.68 -26.24
N MET A 93 -7.06 1.87 -25.98
CA MET A 93 -7.81 3.12 -26.14
C MET A 93 -7.95 3.35 -27.64
N GLY A 94 -9.02 2.80 -28.21
CA GLY A 94 -9.55 3.22 -29.51
C GLY A 94 -10.41 4.47 -29.36
#